data_AF-A0A6J0JCY9-F1
#
_entry.id   AF-A0A6J0JCY9-F1
#
_cell.length_a   1.000
_cell.length_b   1.000
_cell.length_c   1.000
_cell.angle_alpha   90.00
_cell.angle_beta   90.00
_cell.angle_gamma   90.00
#
_symmetry.space_group_name_H-M   'P 1'
#
loop_
_entity.id
_entity.type
_entity.pdbx_description
1 polymer ?
#
loop_
_entity_poly.entity_id
_entity_poly.type
_entity_poly.pdbx_seq_one_letter_code
_entity_poly.pdbx_strand_id
1 'polypeptide(L)'
;MDKTSDEELIRLKIENLAKSMEQLGVSASGILLRATQLKGIQKHNEMVEAEIKNRSKELELKEKELQTLSSDLEQKVEAFEKERSEAGDLKKLVEECGEELRLKRNELTGKLDTSSRIQREIEVKKNQWRQHSAEIGRLCSETVKKKKELVLTLEQVKMKSLELASREKGLGRVRESIEVSSSEFEVKKKMVQSLNNDIEESREIKRLIEEQTSELLVMQNQHDLFLEKRREEILETVCRSSSEMEERAKEVKDKEKDLYLLKSQMGSEEKKLIQLKREMEVVTEIKKKDLELTLSRIEESVQQLAAVNEKLESQRRQLEMQSVEQVSKQMELETLRESSKRFVCDLEAKEKRLEELNNLIKISGEQFDLKSKELGEIERELKFKKRLRQMSNVLVKREKQPVSDISQRNAEEETEPIETLMLDGISASLTRHEVSSVLRATPNPAEFVLELVQDEIRKGLERAKDEIREGSRFQDTFLETLVLLFEELAKIQLPDKSQLQLQATEVATLWKERITIEAPKSTLEALAFLLFIIAYGLKTLINEEETALLASLCCSVRTGSNTLWRSESQPYDPRVC
;
A
#
# COMPACT_ATOMS: atom_id res chain seq x y z
N MET A 1 -26.06 -22.28 174.42
CA MET A 1 -27.23 -22.64 173.60
C MET A 1 -27.19 -21.72 172.40
N ASP A 2 -26.33 -21.92 171.40
CA ASP A 2 -25.89 -23.16 170.72
C ASP A 2 -26.85 -23.50 169.55
N LYS A 3 -26.26 -23.61 168.34
CA LYS A 3 -26.72 -24.39 167.18
C LYS A 3 -27.77 -23.84 166.19
N THR A 4 -28.09 -22.55 166.15
CA THR A 4 -28.93 -21.99 165.05
C THR A 4 -28.19 -21.12 164.04
N SER A 5 -26.96 -20.71 164.31
CA SER A 5 -26.17 -19.84 163.41
C SER A 5 -25.42 -20.60 162.30
N ASP A 6 -25.01 -21.84 162.54
CA ASP A 6 -24.21 -22.61 161.57
C ASP A 6 -25.07 -23.31 160.50
N GLU A 7 -26.30 -23.72 160.81
CA GLU A 7 -27.23 -24.28 159.82
C GLU A 7 -27.75 -23.21 158.85
N GLU A 8 -28.03 -22.00 159.32
CA GLU A 8 -28.35 -20.87 158.44
C GLU A 8 -27.17 -20.50 157.54
N LEU A 9 -25.94 -20.51 158.07
CA LEU A 9 -24.72 -20.25 157.27
C LEU A 9 -24.48 -21.31 156.19
N ILE A 10 -24.73 -22.59 156.49
CA ILE A 10 -24.62 -23.69 155.52
C ILE A 10 -25.72 -23.56 154.45
N ARG A 11 -26.96 -23.24 154.85
CA ARG A 11 -28.08 -23.07 153.92
C ARG A 11 -27.86 -21.86 153.00
N LEU A 12 -27.34 -20.74 153.52
CA LEU A 12 -26.97 -19.56 152.75
C LEU A 12 -25.79 -19.83 151.79
N LYS A 13 -24.83 -20.66 152.20
CA LYS A 13 -23.73 -21.12 151.32
C LYS A 13 -24.23 -22.02 150.20
N ILE A 14 -25.14 -22.97 150.48
CA ILE A 14 -25.74 -23.84 149.47
C ILE A 14 -26.60 -23.02 148.51
N GLU A 15 -27.38 -22.05 148.99
CA GLU A 15 -28.19 -21.17 148.14
C GLU A 15 -27.32 -20.22 147.30
N ASN A 16 -26.22 -19.70 147.86
CA ASN A 16 -25.23 -18.93 147.10
C ASN A 16 -24.48 -19.80 146.08
N LEU A 17 -24.19 -21.07 146.39
CA LEU A 17 -23.59 -22.00 145.44
C LEU A 17 -24.58 -22.36 144.33
N ALA A 18 -25.86 -22.55 144.66
CA ALA A 18 -26.91 -22.82 143.68
C ALA A 18 -27.11 -21.62 142.76
N LYS A 19 -27.17 -20.39 143.31
CA LYS A 19 -27.22 -19.14 142.53
C LYS A 19 -25.96 -18.93 141.67
N SER A 20 -24.78 -19.27 142.18
CA SER A 20 -23.54 -19.16 141.41
C SER A 20 -23.45 -20.22 140.31
N MET A 21 -23.91 -21.46 140.57
CA MET A 21 -24.02 -22.53 139.57
C MET A 21 -25.06 -22.20 138.49
N GLU A 22 -26.18 -21.58 138.87
CA GLU A 22 -27.19 -21.12 137.92
C GLU A 22 -26.67 -19.94 137.08
N GLN A 23 -25.96 -18.97 137.67
CA GLN A 23 -25.24 -17.92 136.93
C GLN A 23 -24.14 -18.47 136.02
N LEU A 24 -23.43 -19.52 136.45
CA LEU A 24 -22.45 -20.26 135.64
C LEU A 24 -23.15 -20.98 134.48
N GLY A 25 -24.31 -21.58 134.73
CA GLY A 25 -25.14 -22.22 133.70
C GLY A 25 -25.63 -21.23 132.66
N VAL A 26 -26.16 -20.08 133.08
CA VAL A 26 -26.57 -18.97 132.18
C VAL A 26 -25.37 -18.42 131.41
N SER A 27 -24.22 -18.23 132.05
CA SER A 27 -22.99 -17.77 131.40
C SER A 27 -22.44 -18.80 130.40
N ALA A 28 -22.43 -20.08 130.75
CA ALA A 28 -22.00 -21.17 129.88
C ALA A 28 -22.93 -21.32 128.67
N SER A 29 -24.25 -21.20 128.87
CA SER A 29 -25.23 -21.20 127.79
C SER A 29 -25.06 -19.99 126.86
N GLY A 30 -24.74 -18.81 127.42
CA GLY A 30 -24.38 -17.62 126.64
C GLY A 30 -23.08 -17.77 125.85
N ILE A 31 -22.06 -18.43 126.42
CA ILE A 31 -20.80 -18.74 125.74
C ILE A 31 -21.02 -19.75 124.61
N LEU A 32 -21.81 -20.81 124.84
CA LEU A 32 -22.20 -21.79 123.82
C LEU A 32 -22.97 -21.12 122.67
N LEU A 33 -23.94 -20.26 122.98
CA LEU A 33 -24.67 -19.49 121.97
C LEU A 33 -23.71 -18.63 121.13
N ARG A 34 -22.80 -17.88 121.79
CA ARG A 34 -21.78 -17.09 121.09
C ARG A 34 -20.83 -17.97 120.26
N ALA A 35 -20.46 -19.15 120.75
CA ALA A 35 -19.62 -20.09 120.01
C ALA A 35 -20.33 -20.63 118.76
N THR A 36 -21.63 -20.94 118.84
CA THR A 36 -22.43 -21.33 117.67
C THR A 36 -22.57 -20.19 116.66
N GLN A 37 -22.77 -18.95 117.13
CA GLN A 37 -22.78 -17.75 116.28
C GLN A 37 -21.43 -17.53 115.60
N LEU A 38 -20.33 -17.62 116.33
CA LEU A 38 -18.95 -17.53 115.80
C LEU A 38 -18.70 -18.59 114.73
N LYS A 39 -19.15 -19.83 114.93
CA LYS A 39 -19.03 -20.90 113.94
C LYS A 39 -19.87 -20.63 112.68
N GLY A 40 -21.05 -20.01 112.84
CA GLY A 40 -21.88 -19.53 111.73
C GLY A 40 -21.17 -18.43 110.93
N ILE A 41 -20.61 -17.43 111.62
CA ILE A 41 -19.82 -16.34 110.99
C ILE A 41 -18.59 -16.89 110.29
N GLN A 42 -17.89 -17.85 110.89
CA GLN A 42 -16.73 -18.49 110.27
C GLN A 42 -17.11 -19.16 108.93
N LYS A 43 -18.18 -19.96 108.92
CA LYS A 43 -18.68 -20.58 107.68
C LYS A 43 -19.11 -19.54 106.63
N HIS A 44 -19.73 -18.44 107.06
CA HIS A 44 -20.09 -17.36 106.15
C HIS A 44 -18.85 -16.69 105.55
N ASN A 45 -17.82 -16.43 106.36
CA ASN A 45 -16.55 -15.88 105.90
C ASN A 45 -15.86 -16.83 104.90
N GLU A 46 -15.81 -18.13 105.17
CA GLU A 46 -15.26 -19.13 104.23
C GLU A 46 -16.00 -19.14 102.88
N MET A 47 -17.34 -19.01 102.91
CA MET A 47 -18.16 -18.89 101.71
C MET A 47 -17.90 -17.58 100.95
N VAL A 48 -17.82 -16.45 101.65
CA VAL A 48 -17.54 -15.13 101.07
C VAL A 48 -16.13 -15.11 100.47
N GLU A 49 -15.13 -15.69 101.14
CA GLU A 49 -13.77 -15.83 100.61
C GLU A 49 -13.74 -16.66 99.32
N ALA A 50 -14.48 -17.78 99.29
CA ALA A 50 -14.61 -18.59 98.08
C ALA A 50 -15.29 -17.82 96.94
N GLU A 51 -16.33 -17.03 97.24
CA GLU A 51 -17.01 -16.20 96.25
C GLU A 51 -16.12 -15.05 95.74
N ILE A 52 -15.39 -14.36 96.62
CA ILE A 52 -14.39 -13.35 96.25
C ILE A 52 -13.32 -13.97 95.35
N LYS A 53 -12.82 -15.16 95.69
CA LYS A 53 -11.82 -15.87 94.88
C LYS A 53 -12.36 -16.25 93.50
N ASN A 54 -13.61 -16.67 93.40
CA ASN A 54 -14.24 -16.98 92.12
C ASN A 54 -14.45 -15.71 91.27
N ARG A 55 -14.97 -14.62 91.87
CA ARG A 55 -15.13 -13.34 91.18
C ARG A 55 -13.80 -12.75 90.73
N SER A 56 -12.73 -12.92 91.52
CA SER A 56 -11.38 -12.49 91.15
C SER A 56 -10.87 -13.23 89.91
N LYS A 57 -11.09 -14.55 89.80
CA LYS A 57 -10.74 -15.32 88.61
C LYS A 57 -11.57 -14.92 87.39
N GLU A 58 -12.86 -14.64 87.57
CA GLU A 58 -13.73 -14.17 86.49
C GLU A 58 -13.28 -12.80 85.96
N LEU A 59 -12.91 -11.88 86.86
CA LEU A 59 -12.35 -10.58 86.49
C LEU A 59 -11.04 -10.73 85.72
N GLU A 60 -10.14 -11.61 86.16
CA GLU A 60 -8.87 -11.87 85.46
C GLU A 60 -9.11 -12.45 84.05
N LEU A 61 -10.12 -13.30 83.88
CA LEU A 61 -10.49 -13.84 82.57
C LEU A 61 -11.08 -12.75 81.67
N LYS A 62 -11.97 -11.91 82.19
CA LYS A 62 -12.54 -10.76 81.46
C LYS A 62 -11.48 -9.71 81.08
N GLU A 63 -10.47 -9.50 81.92
CA GLU A 63 -9.35 -8.61 81.60
C GLU A 63 -8.53 -9.15 80.41
N LYS A 64 -8.25 -10.46 80.38
CA LYS A 64 -7.57 -11.11 79.25
C LYS A 64 -8.39 -11.05 77.97
N GLU A 65 -9.71 -11.24 78.06
CA GLU A 65 -10.62 -11.07 76.92
C GLU A 65 -10.60 -9.63 76.40
N LEU A 66 -10.65 -8.63 77.29
CA LEU A 66 -10.56 -7.21 76.91
C LEU A 66 -9.21 -6.86 76.29
N GLN A 67 -8.10 -7.39 76.79
CA GLN A 67 -6.78 -7.21 76.19
C GLN A 67 -6.71 -7.79 74.78
N THR A 68 -7.28 -8.98 74.57
CA THR A 68 -7.35 -9.62 73.24
C THR A 68 -8.19 -8.78 72.28
N LEU A 69 -9.38 -8.35 72.70
CA LEU A 69 -10.25 -7.48 71.91
C LEU A 69 -9.61 -6.11 71.60
N SER A 70 -8.86 -5.54 72.54
CA SER A 70 -8.11 -4.29 72.33
C SER A 70 -7.05 -4.46 71.25
N SER A 71 -6.28 -5.55 71.30
CA SER A 71 -5.26 -5.85 70.29
C SER A 71 -5.88 -6.10 68.91
N ASP A 72 -6.99 -6.84 68.84
CA ASP A 72 -7.73 -7.07 67.59
C ASP A 72 -8.27 -5.76 66.99
N LEU A 73 -8.72 -4.82 67.84
CA LEU A 73 -9.22 -3.52 67.40
C LEU A 73 -8.08 -2.65 66.85
N GLU A 74 -6.93 -2.60 67.52
CA GLU A 74 -5.74 -1.89 67.04
C GLU A 74 -5.29 -2.41 65.67
N GLN A 75 -5.20 -3.74 65.49
CA GLN A 75 -4.86 -4.34 64.20
C GLN A 75 -5.86 -3.97 63.09
N LYS A 76 -7.16 -3.92 63.42
CA LYS A 76 -8.20 -3.49 62.46
C LYS A 76 -8.10 -2.02 62.09
N VAL A 77 -7.74 -1.16 63.04
CA VAL A 77 -7.52 0.28 62.77
C VAL A 77 -6.31 0.45 61.84
N GLU A 78 -5.20 -0.22 62.11
CA GLU A 78 -4.02 -0.19 61.24
C GLU A 78 -4.33 -0.69 59.82
N ALA A 79 -5.08 -1.80 59.71
CA ALA A 79 -5.52 -2.31 58.42
C ALA A 79 -6.41 -1.31 57.66
N PHE A 80 -7.35 -0.67 58.35
CA PHE A 80 -8.23 0.34 57.75
C PHE A 80 -7.47 1.61 57.32
N GLU A 81 -6.48 2.05 58.09
CA GLU A 81 -5.63 3.18 57.70
C GLU A 81 -4.80 2.87 56.46
N LYS A 82 -4.28 1.64 56.34
CA LYS A 82 -3.59 1.18 55.13
C LYS A 82 -4.53 1.11 53.92
N GLU A 83 -5.73 0.55 54.07
CA GLU A 83 -6.73 0.52 53.00
C GLU A 83 -7.14 1.94 52.58
N ARG A 84 -7.25 2.85 53.54
CA ARG A 84 -7.54 4.26 53.28
C ARG A 84 -6.42 4.96 52.50
N SER A 85 -5.14 4.65 52.77
CA SER A 85 -4.04 5.20 51.97
C SER A 85 -4.01 4.61 50.56
N GLU A 86 -4.22 3.31 50.42
CA GLU A 86 -4.34 2.63 49.11
C GLU A 86 -5.49 3.20 48.27
N ALA A 87 -6.66 3.48 48.87
CA ALA A 87 -7.77 4.15 48.20
C ALA A 87 -7.43 5.59 47.75
N GLY A 88 -6.58 6.30 48.52
CA GLY A 88 -6.05 7.60 48.15
C GLY A 88 -5.17 7.55 46.90
N ASP A 89 -4.28 6.56 46.82
CA ASP A 89 -3.42 6.33 45.65
C ASP A 89 -4.23 5.95 44.42
N LEU A 90 -5.23 5.08 44.57
CA LEU A 90 -6.15 4.73 43.48
C LEU A 90 -6.93 5.95 42.97
N LYS A 91 -7.39 6.83 43.86
CA LYS A 91 -8.07 8.06 43.46
C LYS A 91 -7.17 8.96 42.61
N LYS A 92 -5.90 9.11 43.01
CA LYS A 92 -4.91 9.88 42.25
C LYS A 92 -4.67 9.28 40.86
N LEU A 93 -4.54 7.97 40.76
CA LEU A 93 -4.38 7.27 39.49
C LEU A 93 -5.58 7.48 38.56
N VAL A 94 -6.80 7.45 39.10
CA VAL A 94 -8.03 7.74 38.33
C VAL A 94 -8.04 9.18 37.80
N GLU A 95 -7.61 10.15 38.59
CA GLU A 95 -7.49 11.56 38.17
C GLU A 95 -6.44 11.71 37.06
N GLU A 96 -5.27 11.08 37.19
CA GLU A 96 -4.21 11.07 36.17
C GLU A 96 -4.69 10.43 34.85
N CYS A 97 -5.35 9.28 34.90
CA CYS A 97 -5.96 8.65 33.73
C CYS A 97 -7.05 9.53 33.10
N GLY A 98 -7.84 10.24 33.91
CA GLY A 98 -8.86 11.17 33.44
C GLY A 98 -8.27 12.32 32.61
N GLU A 99 -7.17 12.92 33.09
CA GLU A 99 -6.46 13.98 32.38
C GLU A 99 -5.79 13.47 31.09
N GLU A 100 -5.18 12.28 31.12
CA GLU A 100 -4.59 11.66 29.92
C GLU A 100 -5.65 11.40 28.84
N LEU A 101 -6.82 10.84 29.23
CA LEU A 101 -7.93 10.63 28.30
C LEU A 101 -8.44 11.96 27.71
N ARG A 102 -8.45 13.04 28.50
CA ARG A 102 -8.83 14.38 28.03
C ARG A 102 -7.82 14.91 27.00
N LEU A 103 -6.52 14.75 27.26
CA LEU A 103 -5.47 15.13 26.31
C LEU A 103 -5.57 14.32 25.00
N LYS A 104 -5.74 13.00 25.09
CA LYS A 104 -5.90 12.13 23.92
C LYS A 104 -7.15 12.46 23.10
N ARG A 105 -8.28 12.78 23.76
CA ARG A 105 -9.48 13.27 23.08
C ARG A 105 -9.20 14.55 22.29
N ASN A 106 -8.50 15.51 22.89
CA ASN A 106 -8.17 16.77 22.20
C ASN A 106 -7.22 16.55 21.03
N GLU A 107 -6.23 15.66 21.17
CA GLU A 107 -5.33 15.25 20.08
C GLU A 107 -6.12 14.64 18.91
N LEU A 108 -7.07 13.76 19.19
CA LEU A 108 -7.94 13.15 18.18
C LEU A 108 -8.85 14.17 17.49
N THR A 109 -9.43 15.11 18.24
CA THR A 109 -10.22 16.21 17.65
C THR A 109 -9.35 17.04 16.71
N GLY A 110 -8.12 17.38 17.10
CA GLY A 110 -7.18 18.10 16.24
C GLY A 110 -6.84 17.32 14.96
N LYS A 111 -6.64 16.00 15.04
CA LYS A 111 -6.42 15.14 13.86
C LYS A 111 -7.66 15.05 12.96
N LEU A 112 -8.86 15.05 13.53
CA LEU A 112 -10.12 15.05 12.77
C LEU A 112 -10.29 16.36 11.97
N ASP A 113 -9.93 17.49 12.58
CA ASP A 113 -9.98 18.81 11.93
C ASP A 113 -8.98 18.92 10.78
N THR A 114 -7.74 18.42 10.97
CA THR A 114 -6.74 18.40 9.89
C THR A 114 -7.15 17.47 8.75
N SER A 115 -7.69 16.28 9.06
CA SER A 115 -8.26 15.36 8.06
C SER A 115 -9.38 16.04 7.26
N SER A 116 -10.28 16.75 7.93
CA SER A 116 -11.38 17.49 7.28
C SER A 116 -10.88 18.64 6.40
N ARG A 117 -9.74 19.27 6.74
CA ARG A 117 -9.08 20.27 5.89
C ARG A 117 -8.46 19.63 4.64
N ILE A 118 -7.72 18.53 4.80
CA ILE A 118 -7.11 17.77 3.69
C ILE A 118 -8.19 17.29 2.72
N GLN A 119 -9.32 16.78 3.24
CA GLN A 119 -10.43 16.33 2.40
C GLN A 119 -11.00 17.47 1.51
N ARG A 120 -11.10 18.69 2.04
CA ARG A 120 -11.53 19.87 1.26
C ARG A 120 -10.51 20.25 0.19
N GLU A 121 -9.22 20.19 0.50
CA GLU A 121 -8.15 20.46 -0.46
C GLU A 121 -8.14 19.45 -1.61
N ILE A 122 -8.34 18.16 -1.30
CA ILE A 122 -8.46 17.09 -2.31
C ILE A 122 -9.64 17.37 -3.25
N GLU A 123 -10.80 17.75 -2.72
CA GLU A 123 -11.97 18.05 -3.56
C GLU A 123 -11.75 19.27 -4.45
N VAL A 124 -11.08 20.32 -3.94
CA VAL A 124 -10.68 21.48 -4.76
C VAL A 124 -9.73 21.05 -5.88
N LYS A 125 -8.70 20.25 -5.58
CA LYS A 125 -7.74 19.76 -6.58
C LYS A 125 -8.38 18.86 -7.63
N LYS A 126 -9.32 18.01 -7.23
CA LYS A 126 -10.12 17.18 -8.13
C LYS A 126 -10.94 18.01 -9.10
N ASN A 127 -11.53 19.11 -8.64
CA ASN A 127 -12.30 20.02 -9.51
C ASN A 127 -11.39 20.81 -10.46
N GLN A 128 -10.21 21.24 -10.00
CA GLN A 128 -9.19 21.84 -10.87
C GLN A 128 -8.74 20.86 -11.96
N TRP A 129 -8.46 19.60 -11.63
CA TRP A 129 -8.07 18.58 -12.60
C TRP A 129 -9.16 18.36 -13.65
N ARG A 130 -10.44 18.29 -13.22
CA ARG A 130 -11.57 18.16 -14.15
C ARG A 130 -11.65 19.33 -15.13
N GLN A 131 -11.41 20.56 -14.66
CA GLN A 131 -11.36 21.74 -15.51
C GLN A 131 -10.19 21.69 -16.51
N HIS A 132 -8.98 21.35 -16.05
CA HIS A 132 -7.81 21.23 -16.93
C HIS A 132 -7.96 20.12 -17.97
N SER A 133 -8.52 18.97 -17.58
CA SER A 133 -8.81 17.86 -18.50
C SER A 133 -9.79 18.28 -19.60
N ALA A 134 -10.86 19.00 -19.24
CA ALA A 134 -11.81 19.54 -20.22
C ALA A 134 -11.16 20.54 -21.19
N GLU A 135 -10.29 21.41 -20.68
CA GLU A 135 -9.56 22.38 -21.50
C GLU A 135 -8.56 21.70 -22.46
N ILE A 136 -7.84 20.68 -22.00
CA ILE A 136 -6.98 19.85 -22.85
C ILE A 136 -7.82 19.20 -23.97
N GLY A 137 -8.98 18.62 -23.64
CA GLY A 137 -9.88 18.04 -24.64
C GLY A 137 -10.35 19.06 -25.69
N ARG A 138 -10.64 20.29 -25.28
CA ARG A 138 -10.98 21.41 -26.17
C ARG A 138 -9.82 21.76 -27.10
N LEU A 139 -8.61 21.93 -26.57
CA LEU A 139 -7.41 22.26 -27.33
C LEU A 139 -6.99 21.15 -28.32
N CYS A 140 -7.11 19.88 -27.92
CA CYS A 140 -6.90 18.74 -28.82
C CYS A 140 -7.89 18.77 -29.98
N SER A 141 -9.17 19.02 -29.71
CA SER A 141 -10.21 19.13 -30.75
C SER A 141 -9.93 20.28 -31.72
N GLU A 142 -9.49 21.43 -31.22
CA GLU A 142 -9.10 22.58 -32.03
C GLU A 142 -7.87 22.29 -32.90
N THR A 143 -6.86 21.62 -32.35
CA THR A 143 -5.64 21.21 -33.07
C THR A 143 -5.98 20.25 -34.20
N VAL A 144 -6.89 19.30 -33.97
CA VAL A 144 -7.37 18.39 -35.02
C VAL A 144 -8.08 19.15 -36.14
N LYS A 145 -8.90 20.16 -35.82
CA LYS A 145 -9.54 21.02 -36.83
C LYS A 145 -8.51 21.79 -37.66
N LYS A 146 -7.56 22.47 -37.00
CA LYS A 146 -6.47 23.20 -37.66
C LYS A 146 -5.61 22.29 -38.54
N LYS A 147 -5.33 21.05 -38.10
CA LYS A 147 -4.62 20.05 -38.91
C LYS A 147 -5.38 19.70 -40.19
N LYS A 148 -6.71 19.53 -40.12
CA LYS A 148 -7.55 19.28 -41.30
C LYS A 148 -7.52 20.47 -42.27
N GLU A 149 -7.65 21.70 -41.77
CA GLU A 149 -7.53 22.91 -42.58
C GLU A 149 -6.16 23.02 -43.25
N LEU A 150 -5.08 22.69 -42.54
CA LEU A 150 -3.72 22.70 -43.08
C LEU A 150 -3.52 21.65 -44.19
N VAL A 151 -4.12 20.47 -44.06
CA VAL A 151 -4.11 19.45 -45.14
C VAL A 151 -4.82 19.97 -46.39
N LEU A 152 -6.00 20.58 -46.23
CA LEU A 152 -6.75 21.16 -47.35
C LEU A 152 -5.96 22.28 -48.06
N THR A 153 -5.32 23.17 -47.30
CA THR A 153 -4.48 24.23 -47.89
C THR A 153 -3.24 23.67 -48.59
N LEU A 154 -2.63 22.60 -48.05
CA LEU A 154 -1.50 21.93 -48.69
C LEU A 154 -1.90 21.30 -50.03
N GLU A 155 -3.07 20.65 -50.09
CA GLU A 155 -3.62 20.11 -51.34
C GLU A 155 -3.89 21.22 -52.38
N GLN A 156 -4.45 22.36 -51.95
CA GLN A 156 -4.64 23.52 -52.83
C GLN A 156 -3.31 24.06 -53.37
N VAL A 157 -2.27 24.16 -52.53
CA VAL A 157 -0.93 24.58 -52.96
C VAL A 157 -0.35 23.59 -53.96
N LYS A 158 -0.51 22.29 -53.73
CA LYS A 158 -0.04 21.24 -54.65
C LYS A 158 -0.73 21.34 -56.01
N MET A 159 -2.04 21.57 -56.04
CA MET A 159 -2.79 21.78 -57.29
C MET A 159 -2.31 23.03 -58.04
N LYS A 160 -2.11 24.15 -57.34
CA LYS A 160 -1.56 25.39 -57.95
C LYS A 160 -0.14 25.19 -58.48
N SER A 161 0.70 24.42 -57.78
CA SER A 161 2.06 24.10 -58.24
C SER A 161 2.04 23.29 -59.55
N LEU A 162 1.13 22.31 -59.68
CA LEU A 162 0.96 21.56 -60.93
C LEU A 162 0.46 22.44 -62.08
N GLU A 163 -0.47 23.36 -61.80
CA GLU A 163 -0.96 24.34 -62.77
C GLU A 163 0.17 25.25 -63.27
N LEU A 164 0.99 25.78 -62.34
CA LEU A 164 2.16 26.60 -62.67
C LEU A 164 3.18 25.83 -63.52
N ALA A 165 3.47 24.57 -63.20
CA ALA A 165 4.38 23.73 -63.97
C ALA A 165 3.86 23.47 -65.40
N SER A 166 2.54 23.32 -65.58
CA SER A 166 1.92 23.20 -66.92
C SER A 166 2.05 24.50 -67.72
N ARG A 167 1.81 25.65 -67.06
CA ARG A 167 1.94 26.97 -67.67
C ARG A 167 3.37 27.29 -68.06
N GLU A 168 4.35 26.90 -67.23
CA GLU A 168 5.78 27.01 -67.52
C GLU A 168 6.17 26.23 -68.79
N LYS A 169 5.70 24.98 -68.93
CA LYS A 169 5.89 24.21 -70.18
C LYS A 169 5.27 24.91 -71.40
N GLY A 170 4.10 25.53 -71.23
CA GLY A 170 3.48 26.34 -72.27
C GLY A 170 4.34 27.52 -72.69
N LEU A 171 4.92 28.25 -71.73
CA LEU A 171 5.85 29.35 -71.99
C LEU A 171 7.15 28.88 -72.65
N GLY A 172 7.64 27.68 -72.32
CA GLY A 172 8.77 27.05 -73.01
C GLY A 172 8.54 26.90 -74.51
N ARG A 173 7.38 26.36 -74.92
CA ARG A 173 7.01 26.23 -76.35
C ARG A 173 6.89 27.58 -77.07
N VAL A 174 6.36 28.59 -76.37
CA VAL A 174 6.28 29.96 -76.93
C VAL A 174 7.69 30.52 -77.15
N ARG A 175 8.60 30.32 -76.20
CA ARG A 175 10.00 30.75 -76.32
C ARG A 175 10.69 30.07 -77.52
N GLU A 176 10.53 28.77 -77.68
CA GLU A 176 11.05 28.01 -78.83
C GLU A 176 10.50 28.54 -80.16
N SER A 177 9.20 28.84 -80.22
CA SER A 177 8.56 29.40 -81.42
C SER A 177 9.10 30.79 -81.79
N ILE A 178 9.38 31.62 -80.77
CA ILE A 178 10.02 32.94 -80.96
C ILE A 178 11.44 32.77 -81.49
N GLU A 179 12.21 31.80 -80.97
CA GLU A 179 13.59 31.54 -81.41
C GLU A 179 13.66 31.05 -82.86
N VAL A 180 12.75 30.14 -83.24
CA VAL A 180 12.59 29.71 -84.64
C VAL A 180 12.23 30.90 -85.53
N SER A 181 11.24 31.70 -85.14
CA SER A 181 10.82 32.89 -85.90
C SER A 181 11.96 33.92 -86.04
N SER A 182 12.77 34.10 -84.99
CA SER A 182 13.95 34.96 -85.02
C SER A 182 15.02 34.45 -85.98
N SER A 183 15.22 33.14 -86.03
CA SER A 183 16.18 32.50 -86.96
C SER A 183 15.72 32.63 -88.41
N GLU A 184 14.43 32.42 -88.69
CA GLU A 184 13.84 32.66 -90.01
C GLU A 184 13.97 34.12 -90.44
N PHE A 185 13.78 35.06 -89.52
CA PHE A 185 13.94 36.48 -89.78
C PHE A 185 15.39 36.81 -90.19
N GLU A 186 16.39 36.26 -89.51
CA GLU A 186 17.80 36.44 -89.88
C GLU A 186 18.14 35.81 -91.23
N VAL A 187 17.54 34.67 -91.60
CA VAL A 187 17.70 34.09 -92.96
C VAL A 187 17.08 35.02 -94.01
N LYS A 188 15.86 35.50 -93.79
CA LYS A 188 15.18 36.44 -94.71
C LYS A 188 15.99 37.74 -94.86
N LYS A 189 16.57 38.25 -93.77
CA LYS A 189 17.44 39.42 -93.77
C LYS A 189 18.70 39.20 -94.63
N LYS A 190 19.36 38.03 -94.51
CA LYS A 190 20.49 37.67 -95.38
C LYS A 190 20.08 37.54 -96.84
N MET A 191 18.90 36.99 -97.12
CA MET A 191 18.38 36.87 -98.49
C MET A 191 18.10 38.25 -99.11
N VAL A 192 17.49 39.16 -98.34
CA VAL A 192 17.32 40.56 -98.76
C VAL A 192 18.66 41.22 -99.02
N GLN A 193 19.68 40.96 -98.19
CA GLN A 193 21.02 41.51 -98.37
C GLN A 193 21.71 40.97 -99.64
N SER A 194 21.54 39.69 -99.98
CA SER A 194 22.00 39.10 -101.24
C SER A 194 21.33 39.75 -102.45
N LEU A 195 19.99 39.84 -102.43
CA LEU A 195 19.23 40.48 -103.50
C LEU A 195 19.66 41.95 -103.70
N ASN A 196 20.01 42.64 -102.62
CA ASN A 196 20.48 44.02 -102.69
C ASN A 196 21.86 44.13 -103.37
N ASN A 197 22.75 43.14 -103.16
CA ASN A 197 24.03 43.07 -103.86
C ASN A 197 23.83 42.73 -105.35
N ASP A 198 22.93 41.80 -105.68
CA ASP A 198 22.59 41.45 -107.07
C ASP A 198 21.98 42.66 -107.82
N ILE A 199 21.18 43.47 -107.12
CA ILE A 199 20.66 44.75 -107.65
C ILE A 199 21.82 45.73 -107.93
N GLU A 200 22.85 45.76 -107.09
CA GLU A 200 24.01 46.64 -107.27
C GLU A 200 24.90 46.18 -108.44
N GLU A 201 25.10 44.86 -108.62
CA GLU A 201 25.75 44.31 -109.82
C GLU A 201 24.95 44.63 -111.09
N SER A 202 23.62 44.53 -111.02
CA SER A 202 22.75 44.93 -112.13
C SER A 202 22.82 46.44 -112.42
N ARG A 203 23.14 47.29 -111.43
CA ARG A 203 23.41 48.73 -111.64
C ARG A 203 24.78 48.98 -112.28
N GLU A 204 25.78 48.16 -112.00
CA GLU A 204 27.10 48.21 -112.66
C GLU A 204 27.00 47.80 -114.14
N ILE A 205 26.24 46.74 -114.44
CA ILE A 205 25.91 46.33 -115.83
C ILE A 205 25.15 47.43 -116.55
N LYS A 206 24.23 48.11 -115.85
CA LYS A 206 23.49 49.25 -116.41
C LYS A 206 24.41 50.43 -116.77
N ARG A 207 25.44 50.72 -115.96
CA ARG A 207 26.44 51.77 -116.27
C ARG A 207 27.27 51.44 -117.51
N LEU A 208 27.68 50.17 -117.68
CA LEU A 208 28.36 49.68 -118.89
C LEU A 208 27.49 49.77 -120.16
N ILE A 209 26.18 49.53 -120.03
CA ILE A 209 25.22 49.69 -121.14
C ILE A 209 25.02 51.17 -121.47
N GLU A 210 24.92 52.06 -120.49
CA GLU A 210 24.76 53.52 -120.71
C GLU A 210 25.99 54.15 -121.40
N GLU A 211 27.19 53.61 -121.16
CA GLU A 211 28.43 54.01 -121.84
C GLU A 211 28.46 53.56 -123.31
N GLN A 212 28.02 52.32 -123.62
CA GLN A 212 27.84 51.84 -125.00
C GLN A 212 26.67 52.53 -125.74
N THR A 213 25.65 53.00 -125.02
CA THR A 213 24.48 53.67 -125.62
C THR A 213 24.78 55.12 -126.02
N SER A 214 25.80 55.74 -125.43
CA SER A 214 26.24 57.10 -125.77
C SER A 214 26.91 57.20 -127.15
N GLU A 215 27.45 56.09 -127.68
CA GLU A 215 27.98 55.98 -129.05
C GLU A 215 26.88 55.72 -130.10
N LEU A 216 25.76 55.11 -129.71
CA LEU A 216 24.60 54.84 -130.59
C LEU A 216 23.58 55.99 -130.65
N LEU A 217 23.67 56.95 -129.74
CA LEU A 217 22.77 58.12 -129.62
C LEU A 217 22.82 59.07 -130.84
N VAL A 218 23.83 58.97 -131.69
CA VAL A 218 23.91 59.71 -132.96
C VAL A 218 22.99 59.11 -134.05
N MET A 219 22.54 57.86 -133.91
CA MET A 219 21.82 57.13 -134.95
C MET A 219 20.31 56.98 -134.72
N GLN A 220 19.77 57.46 -133.60
CA GLN A 220 18.43 57.05 -133.16
C GLN A 220 17.53 58.20 -132.71
N ASN A 221 17.62 59.33 -133.40
CA ASN A 221 16.53 60.31 -133.58
C ASN A 221 15.33 59.70 -134.38
N GLN A 222 15.07 58.40 -134.22
CA GLN A 222 14.02 57.63 -134.89
C GLN A 222 13.16 56.81 -133.92
N HIS A 223 13.32 56.94 -132.59
CA HIS A 223 12.67 56.06 -131.62
C HIS A 223 11.82 56.79 -130.56
N ASP A 224 11.28 57.95 -130.91
CA ASP A 224 10.41 58.79 -130.06
C ASP A 224 9.01 58.21 -129.78
N LEU A 225 8.70 56.99 -130.23
CA LEU A 225 7.37 56.37 -130.03
C LEU A 225 7.33 55.29 -128.94
N PHE A 226 8.46 54.95 -128.29
CA PHE A 226 8.55 53.84 -127.32
C PHE A 226 8.54 54.30 -125.84
N LEU A 227 8.73 55.59 -125.57
CA LEU A 227 8.88 56.12 -124.20
C LEU A 227 7.55 56.31 -123.44
N GLU A 228 6.41 56.31 -124.12
CA GLU A 228 5.11 56.48 -123.47
C GLU A 228 4.69 55.22 -122.68
N LYS A 229 4.97 54.01 -123.21
CA LYS A 229 4.45 52.75 -122.65
C LYS A 229 5.19 52.26 -121.40
N ARG A 230 6.45 52.68 -121.21
CA ARG A 230 7.29 52.27 -120.06
C ARG A 230 7.14 53.17 -118.84
N ARG A 231 6.52 54.36 -119.00
CA ARG A 231 6.22 55.27 -117.89
C ARG A 231 5.00 54.81 -117.08
N GLU A 232 4.04 54.14 -117.71
CA GLU A 232 2.82 53.63 -117.05
C GLU A 232 3.11 52.47 -116.06
N GLU A 233 3.92 51.48 -116.46
CA GLU A 233 4.28 50.32 -115.61
C GLU A 233 5.11 50.71 -114.37
N ILE A 234 6.01 51.68 -114.51
CA ILE A 234 6.83 52.17 -113.40
C ILE A 234 5.96 52.95 -112.41
N LEU A 235 4.98 53.73 -112.89
CA LEU A 235 4.06 54.46 -112.03
C LEU A 235 3.18 53.50 -111.20
N GLU A 236 2.69 52.42 -111.81
CA GLU A 236 1.82 51.46 -111.13
C GLU A 236 2.56 50.64 -110.05
N THR A 237 3.82 50.29 -110.31
CA THR A 237 4.66 49.54 -109.36
C THR A 237 5.06 50.40 -108.15
N VAL A 238 5.38 51.69 -108.40
CA VAL A 238 5.69 52.65 -107.33
C VAL A 238 4.46 52.95 -106.48
N CYS A 239 3.26 53.04 -107.08
CA CYS A 239 2.01 53.22 -106.35
C CYS A 239 1.66 52.04 -105.44
N ARG A 240 1.91 50.79 -105.87
CA ARG A 240 1.72 49.60 -105.01
C ARG A 240 2.73 49.57 -103.86
N SER A 241 4.02 49.81 -104.12
CA SER A 241 5.03 49.82 -103.05
C SER A 241 4.81 50.96 -102.05
N SER A 242 4.34 52.12 -102.50
CA SER A 242 3.99 53.24 -101.63
C SER A 242 2.81 52.89 -100.71
N SER A 243 1.80 52.18 -101.22
CA SER A 243 0.63 51.77 -100.43
C SER A 243 1.00 50.73 -99.37
N GLU A 244 1.85 49.74 -99.71
CA GLU A 244 2.34 48.73 -98.75
C GLU A 244 3.24 49.33 -97.67
N MET A 245 4.10 50.28 -98.04
CA MET A 245 4.94 51.02 -97.10
C MET A 245 4.10 51.84 -96.12
N GLU A 246 3.02 52.44 -96.59
CA GLU A 246 2.11 53.22 -95.74
C GLU A 246 1.27 52.33 -94.81
N GLU A 247 0.91 51.12 -95.24
CA GLU A 247 0.25 50.13 -94.38
C GLU A 247 1.20 49.60 -93.28
N ARG A 248 2.45 49.29 -93.64
CA ARG A 248 3.49 48.92 -92.65
C ARG A 248 3.81 50.06 -91.68
N ALA A 249 3.78 51.31 -92.14
CA ALA A 249 3.96 52.47 -91.26
C ALA A 249 2.82 52.60 -90.23
N LYS A 250 1.58 52.28 -90.61
CA LYS A 250 0.44 52.22 -89.68
C LYS A 250 0.61 51.07 -88.68
N GLU A 251 1.04 49.89 -89.13
CA GLU A 251 1.27 48.72 -88.27
C GLU A 251 2.37 48.97 -87.22
N VAL A 252 3.48 49.61 -87.60
CA VAL A 252 4.55 50.00 -86.68
C VAL A 252 4.03 50.98 -85.64
N LYS A 253 3.23 51.96 -86.06
CA LYS A 253 2.63 52.96 -85.17
C LYS A 253 1.66 52.36 -84.16
N ASP A 254 0.94 51.31 -84.54
CA ASP A 254 0.05 50.60 -83.61
C ASP A 254 0.84 49.71 -82.64
N LYS A 255 1.89 49.02 -83.11
CA LYS A 255 2.82 48.26 -82.24
C LYS A 255 3.57 49.15 -81.24
N GLU A 256 3.91 50.39 -81.59
CA GLU A 256 4.50 51.35 -80.66
C GLU A 256 3.55 51.73 -79.51
N LYS A 257 2.24 51.85 -79.79
CA LYS A 257 1.23 52.10 -78.75
C LYS A 257 1.09 50.91 -77.81
N ASP A 258 1.09 49.70 -78.34
CA ASP A 258 1.03 48.47 -77.55
C ASP A 258 2.24 48.33 -76.63
N LEU A 259 3.43 48.67 -77.13
CA LEU A 259 4.67 48.66 -76.35
C LEU A 259 4.61 49.70 -75.21
N TYR A 260 4.07 50.90 -75.46
CA TYR A 260 3.85 51.91 -74.43
C TYR A 260 2.88 51.44 -73.33
N LEU A 261 1.80 50.73 -73.72
CA LEU A 261 0.82 50.18 -72.78
C LEU A 261 1.45 49.09 -71.90
N LEU A 262 2.19 48.15 -72.51
CA LEU A 262 2.94 47.10 -71.81
C LEU A 262 3.97 47.69 -70.83
N LYS A 263 4.69 48.74 -71.23
CA LYS A 263 5.67 49.41 -70.37
C LYS A 263 5.02 50.03 -69.13
N SER A 264 3.85 50.63 -69.30
CA SER A 264 3.06 51.20 -68.20
C SER A 264 2.50 50.11 -67.28
N GLN A 265 2.07 48.96 -67.83
CA GLN A 265 1.62 47.81 -67.06
C GLN A 265 2.75 47.18 -66.24
N MET A 266 3.93 46.95 -66.84
CA MET A 266 5.11 46.44 -66.13
C MET A 266 5.51 47.37 -64.97
N GLY A 267 5.53 48.68 -65.18
CA GLY A 267 5.83 49.63 -64.11
C GLY A 267 4.82 49.62 -62.96
N SER A 268 3.56 49.27 -63.25
CA SER A 268 2.53 49.11 -62.20
C SER A 268 2.70 47.81 -61.40
N GLU A 269 3.05 46.70 -62.07
CA GLU A 269 3.29 45.40 -61.43
C GLU A 269 4.59 45.42 -60.59
N GLU A 270 5.64 46.10 -61.05
CA GLU A 270 6.87 46.29 -60.29
C GLU A 270 6.61 47.03 -58.96
N LYS A 271 5.77 48.07 -58.99
CA LYS A 271 5.36 48.79 -57.76
C LYS A 271 4.57 47.90 -56.80
N LYS A 272 3.67 47.06 -57.31
CA LYS A 272 2.93 46.08 -56.48
C LYS A 272 3.87 45.07 -55.84
N LEU A 273 4.86 44.59 -56.59
CA LEU A 273 5.84 43.61 -56.09
C LEU A 273 6.73 44.21 -55.00
N ILE A 274 7.18 45.45 -55.16
CA ILE A 274 7.92 46.19 -54.13
C ILE A 274 7.07 46.37 -52.86
N GLN A 275 5.78 46.72 -53.01
CA GLN A 275 4.87 46.87 -51.88
C GLN A 275 4.67 45.54 -51.13
N LEU A 276 4.42 44.46 -51.87
CA LEU A 276 4.20 43.13 -51.30
C LEU A 276 5.45 42.59 -50.59
N LYS A 277 6.65 42.93 -51.09
CA LYS A 277 7.92 42.61 -50.42
C LYS A 277 8.04 43.30 -49.06
N ARG A 278 7.69 44.59 -48.97
CA ARG A 278 7.71 45.34 -47.69
C ARG A 278 6.70 44.78 -46.69
N GLU A 279 5.50 44.43 -47.16
CA GLU A 279 4.47 43.82 -46.30
C GLU A 279 4.92 42.46 -45.75
N MET A 280 5.55 41.63 -46.59
CA MET A 280 6.15 40.38 -46.14
C MET A 280 7.23 40.59 -45.07
N GLU A 281 8.10 41.59 -45.24
CA GLU A 281 9.16 41.91 -44.29
C GLU A 281 8.61 42.33 -42.92
N VAL A 282 7.57 43.15 -42.91
CA VAL A 282 6.86 43.52 -41.66
C VAL A 282 6.22 42.31 -41.00
N VAL A 283 5.56 41.43 -41.77
CA VAL A 283 4.95 40.21 -41.24
C VAL A 283 6.01 39.26 -40.65
N THR A 284 7.18 39.16 -41.27
CA THR A 284 8.28 38.35 -40.73
C THR A 284 8.83 38.90 -39.42
N GLU A 285 8.95 40.22 -39.29
CA GLU A 285 9.41 40.85 -38.04
C GLU A 285 8.37 40.74 -36.91
N ILE A 286 7.08 40.86 -37.20
CA ILE A 286 6.02 40.61 -36.21
C ILE A 286 6.07 39.16 -35.73
N LYS A 287 6.13 38.18 -36.65
CA LYS A 287 6.23 36.76 -36.30
C LYS A 287 7.47 36.44 -35.47
N LYS A 288 8.60 37.08 -35.77
CA LYS A 288 9.84 36.93 -35.02
C LYS A 288 9.67 37.39 -33.57
N LYS A 289 9.04 38.55 -33.35
CA LYS A 289 8.74 39.08 -32.01
C LYS A 289 7.74 38.20 -31.25
N ASP A 290 6.71 37.68 -31.92
CA ASP A 290 5.74 36.77 -31.31
C ASP A 290 6.40 35.45 -30.86
N LEU A 291 7.30 34.91 -31.66
CA LEU A 291 8.08 33.71 -31.32
C LEU A 291 9.00 33.97 -30.12
N GLU A 292 9.66 35.12 -30.08
CA GLU A 292 10.52 35.52 -28.96
C GLU A 292 9.74 35.66 -27.65
N LEU A 293 8.57 36.30 -27.68
CA LEU A 293 7.66 36.36 -26.53
C LEU A 293 7.18 34.97 -26.09
N THR A 294 6.91 34.08 -27.05
CA THR A 294 6.48 32.71 -26.74
C THR A 294 7.61 31.90 -26.08
N LEU A 295 8.85 32.07 -26.54
CA LEU A 295 10.02 31.44 -25.94
C LEU A 295 10.25 31.92 -24.51
N SER A 296 10.19 33.23 -24.24
CA SER A 296 10.32 33.76 -22.87
C SER A 296 9.25 33.20 -21.93
N ARG A 297 8.01 33.03 -22.41
CA ARG A 297 6.92 32.46 -21.61
C ARG A 297 7.10 30.96 -21.34
N ILE A 298 7.66 30.22 -22.30
CA ILE A 298 8.03 28.81 -22.11
C ILE A 298 9.13 28.71 -21.05
N GLU A 299 10.15 29.55 -21.13
CA GLU A 299 11.27 29.57 -20.18
C GLU A 299 10.80 29.88 -18.74
N GLU A 300 9.91 30.86 -18.58
CA GLU A 300 9.27 31.14 -17.28
C GLU A 300 8.46 29.94 -16.77
N SER A 301 7.72 29.27 -17.65
CA SER A 301 6.94 28.07 -17.29
C SER A 301 7.84 26.92 -16.86
N VAL A 302 9.01 26.75 -17.48
CA VAL A 302 10.02 25.74 -17.10
C VAL A 302 10.58 26.03 -15.71
N GLN A 303 10.88 27.30 -15.41
CA GLN A 303 11.36 27.70 -14.07
C GLN A 303 10.29 27.46 -12.99
N GLN A 304 9.02 27.78 -13.28
CA GLN A 304 7.91 27.49 -12.37
C GLN A 304 7.76 25.99 -12.13
N LEU A 305 7.90 25.17 -13.18
CA LEU A 305 7.83 23.71 -13.08
C LEU A 305 8.99 23.15 -12.23
N ALA A 306 10.20 23.68 -12.39
CA ALA A 306 11.35 23.30 -11.57
C ALA A 306 11.13 23.60 -10.08
N ALA A 307 10.60 24.79 -9.75
CA ALA A 307 10.28 25.15 -8.37
C ALA A 307 9.18 24.26 -7.75
N VAL A 308 8.16 23.87 -8.54
CA VAL A 308 7.14 22.92 -8.11
C VAL A 308 7.74 21.52 -7.88
N ASN A 309 8.66 21.09 -8.74
CA ASN A 309 9.34 19.80 -8.61
C ASN A 309 10.19 19.74 -7.33
N GLU A 310 10.97 20.79 -7.03
CA GLU A 310 11.74 20.87 -5.78
C GLU A 310 10.83 20.79 -4.54
N LYS A 311 9.68 21.47 -4.58
CA LYS A 311 8.68 21.39 -3.50
C LYS A 311 8.12 19.98 -3.35
N LEU A 312 7.83 19.29 -4.46
CA LEU A 312 7.31 17.93 -4.44
C LEU A 312 8.33 16.94 -3.91
N GLU A 313 9.61 17.09 -4.28
CA GLU A 313 10.70 16.31 -3.68
C GLU A 313 10.83 16.54 -2.17
N SER A 314 10.69 17.80 -1.72
CA SER A 314 10.72 18.10 -0.28
C SER A 314 9.58 17.41 0.49
N GLN A 315 8.38 17.37 -0.09
CA GLN A 315 7.23 16.65 0.49
C GLN A 315 7.43 15.14 0.47
N ARG A 316 8.02 14.59 -0.60
CA ARG A 316 8.34 13.16 -0.70
C ARG A 316 9.31 12.74 0.41
N ARG A 317 10.39 13.50 0.62
CA ARG A 317 11.36 13.24 1.70
C ARG A 317 10.72 13.33 3.09
N GLN A 318 9.79 14.27 3.28
CA GLN A 318 9.05 14.39 4.54
C GLN A 318 8.15 13.17 4.80
N LEU A 319 7.42 12.69 3.79
CA LEU A 319 6.59 11.49 3.90
C LEU A 319 7.43 10.23 4.15
N GLU A 320 8.59 10.12 3.49
CA GLU A 320 9.51 9.01 3.70
C GLU A 320 10.03 8.97 5.16
N MET A 321 10.36 10.14 5.73
CA MET A 321 10.75 10.24 7.14
C MET A 321 9.61 9.85 8.09
N GLN A 322 8.37 10.26 7.80
CA GLN A 322 7.19 9.87 8.59
C GLN A 322 6.88 8.37 8.49
N SER A 323 7.08 7.78 7.32
CA SER A 323 6.91 6.34 7.10
C SER A 323 7.91 5.53 7.92
N VAL A 324 9.19 5.92 7.92
CA VAL A 324 10.23 5.28 8.74
C VAL A 324 9.90 5.39 10.24
N GLU A 325 9.43 6.56 10.69
CA GLU A 325 9.00 6.75 12.09
C GLU A 325 7.79 5.85 12.45
N GLN A 326 6.80 5.72 11.56
CA GLN A 326 5.67 4.82 11.77
C GLN A 326 6.09 3.36 11.85
N VAL A 327 7.02 2.91 10.99
CA VAL A 327 7.55 1.55 11.03
C VAL A 327 8.28 1.28 12.35
N SER A 328 9.07 2.26 12.83
CA SER A 328 9.73 2.16 14.14
C SER A 328 8.72 2.01 15.28
N LYS A 329 7.67 2.85 15.31
CA LYS A 329 6.60 2.76 16.32
C LYS A 329 5.82 1.46 16.25
N GLN A 330 5.57 0.95 15.04
CA GLN A 330 4.92 -0.34 14.83
C GLN A 330 5.77 -1.48 15.42
N MET A 331 7.09 -1.45 15.22
CA MET A 331 8.02 -2.43 15.75
C MET A 331 8.08 -2.40 17.29
N GLU A 332 8.02 -1.22 17.91
CA GLU A 332 7.92 -1.07 19.36
C GLU A 332 6.61 -1.67 19.91
N LEU A 333 5.48 -1.43 19.23
CA LEU A 333 4.19 -2.01 19.60
C LEU A 333 4.17 -3.54 19.48
N GLU A 334 4.80 -4.10 18.43
CA GLU A 334 4.94 -5.54 18.26
C GLU A 334 5.76 -6.15 19.41
N THR A 335 6.84 -5.48 19.80
CA THR A 335 7.69 -5.90 20.94
C THR A 335 6.92 -5.87 22.26
N LEU A 336 6.07 -4.85 22.46
CA LEU A 336 5.25 -4.69 23.66
C LEU A 336 4.08 -5.69 23.69
N ARG A 337 3.51 -6.02 22.53
CA ARG A 337 2.53 -7.11 22.37
C ARG A 337 3.16 -8.45 22.76
N GLU A 338 4.38 -8.72 22.32
CA GLU A 338 5.06 -9.99 22.61
C GLU A 338 5.45 -10.11 24.08
N SER A 339 5.84 -9.01 24.74
CA SER A 339 6.07 -9.02 26.19
C SER A 339 4.76 -9.22 26.97
N SER A 340 3.66 -8.59 26.54
CA SER A 340 2.34 -8.78 27.13
C SER A 340 1.86 -10.24 27.04
N LYS A 341 2.05 -10.91 25.88
CA LYS A 341 1.76 -12.35 25.74
C LYS A 341 2.53 -13.19 26.76
N ARG A 342 3.83 -12.92 26.98
CA ARG A 342 4.62 -13.63 27.99
C ARG A 342 4.07 -13.43 29.41
N PHE A 343 3.69 -12.20 29.75
CA PHE A 343 3.06 -11.92 31.05
C PHE A 343 1.74 -12.67 31.24
N VAL A 344 0.93 -12.79 30.19
CA VAL A 344 -0.32 -13.58 30.24
C VAL A 344 -0.01 -15.06 30.48
N CYS A 345 0.94 -15.65 29.75
CA CYS A 345 1.36 -17.05 29.98
C CYS A 345 1.86 -17.28 31.41
N ASP A 346 2.64 -16.34 31.97
CA ASP A 346 3.13 -16.41 33.35
C ASP A 346 1.99 -16.31 34.37
N LEU A 347 0.98 -15.48 34.11
CA LEU A 347 -0.21 -15.35 34.96
C LEU A 347 -1.05 -16.62 34.93
N GLU A 348 -1.32 -17.19 33.75
CA GLU A 348 -2.03 -18.47 33.62
C GLU A 348 -1.30 -19.61 34.35
N ALA A 349 0.04 -19.65 34.26
CA ALA A 349 0.84 -20.63 34.99
C ALA A 349 0.75 -20.44 36.51
N LYS A 350 0.71 -19.20 37.01
CA LYS A 350 0.50 -18.90 38.43
C LYS A 350 -0.92 -19.23 38.90
N GLU A 351 -1.92 -18.97 38.07
CA GLU A 351 -3.33 -19.32 38.32
C GLU A 351 -3.49 -20.84 38.47
N LYS A 352 -2.92 -21.63 37.55
CA LYS A 352 -2.92 -23.10 37.66
C LYS A 352 -2.27 -23.60 38.95
N ARG A 353 -1.14 -23.01 39.37
CA ARG A 353 -0.51 -23.34 40.66
C ARG A 353 -1.38 -22.98 41.86
N LEU A 354 -2.11 -21.86 41.82
CA LEU A 354 -3.05 -21.49 42.88
C LEU A 354 -4.22 -22.47 42.95
N GLU A 355 -4.73 -22.92 41.81
CA GLU A 355 -5.78 -23.94 41.74
C GLU A 355 -5.30 -25.28 42.33
N GLU A 356 -4.08 -25.72 42.01
CA GLU A 356 -3.45 -26.89 42.61
C GLU A 356 -3.29 -26.74 44.13
N LEU A 357 -2.83 -25.58 44.60
CA LEU A 357 -2.66 -25.30 46.03
C LEU A 357 -4.02 -25.30 46.76
N ASN A 358 -5.05 -24.75 46.14
CA ASN A 358 -6.41 -24.73 46.66
C ASN A 358 -7.00 -26.14 46.77
N ASN A 359 -6.76 -26.99 45.77
CA ASN A 359 -7.11 -28.41 45.82
C ASN A 359 -6.38 -29.14 46.96
N LEU A 360 -5.09 -28.86 47.18
CA LEU A 360 -4.30 -29.38 48.30
C LEU A 360 -4.86 -28.94 49.67
N ILE A 361 -5.24 -27.66 49.80
CA ILE A 361 -5.87 -27.12 51.00
C ILE A 361 -7.19 -27.84 51.26
N LYS A 362 -8.02 -28.04 50.24
CA LYS A 362 -9.28 -28.78 50.34
C LYS A 362 -9.07 -30.22 50.82
N ILE A 363 -8.13 -30.96 50.21
CA ILE A 363 -7.78 -32.33 50.62
C ILE A 363 -7.29 -32.35 52.06
N SER A 364 -6.42 -31.41 52.46
CA SER A 364 -5.91 -31.35 53.82
C SER A 364 -7.00 -31.01 54.84
N GLY A 365 -7.97 -30.14 54.48
CA GLY A 365 -9.17 -29.88 55.26
C GLY A 365 -10.02 -31.12 55.47
N GLU A 366 -10.33 -31.86 54.40
CA GLU A 366 -11.07 -33.13 54.48
C GLU A 366 -10.32 -34.18 55.34
N GLN A 367 -9.00 -34.24 55.24
CA GLN A 367 -8.18 -35.12 56.07
C GLN A 367 -8.20 -34.70 57.55
N PHE A 368 -8.22 -33.40 57.82
CA PHE A 368 -8.36 -32.85 59.17
C PHE A 368 -9.71 -33.20 59.78
N ASP A 369 -10.79 -33.13 58.99
CA ASP A 369 -12.13 -33.53 59.40
C ASP A 369 -12.22 -35.03 59.71
N LEU A 370 -11.57 -35.88 58.89
CA LEU A 370 -11.46 -37.32 59.15
C LEU A 370 -10.69 -37.58 60.46
N LYS A 371 -9.53 -36.94 60.65
CA LYS A 371 -8.75 -37.04 61.89
C LYS A 371 -9.51 -36.50 63.10
N SER A 372 -10.31 -35.45 62.94
CA SER A 372 -11.16 -34.91 64.00
C SER A 372 -12.26 -35.91 64.39
N LYS A 373 -12.87 -36.59 63.41
CA LYS A 373 -13.81 -37.70 63.67
C LYS A 373 -13.12 -38.88 64.35
N GLU A 374 -11.95 -39.31 63.89
CA GLU A 374 -11.13 -40.33 64.54
C GLU A 374 -10.77 -39.93 65.97
N LEU A 375 -10.36 -38.69 66.22
CA LEU A 375 -10.08 -38.19 67.56
C LEU A 375 -11.33 -38.21 68.44
N GLY A 376 -12.49 -37.84 67.90
CA GLY A 376 -13.77 -37.97 68.60
C GLY A 376 -14.15 -39.43 68.87
N GLU A 377 -13.80 -40.37 67.99
CA GLU A 377 -13.92 -41.81 68.23
C GLU A 377 -12.93 -42.30 69.27
N ILE A 378 -11.67 -41.91 69.21
CA ILE A 378 -10.64 -42.23 70.20
C ILE A 378 -10.99 -41.64 71.56
N GLU A 379 -11.61 -40.46 71.64
CA GLU A 379 -12.09 -39.89 72.89
C GLU A 379 -13.26 -40.70 73.46
N ARG A 380 -14.20 -41.14 72.60
CA ARG A 380 -15.28 -42.07 72.98
C ARG A 380 -14.72 -43.43 73.41
N GLU A 381 -13.76 -43.98 72.68
CA GLU A 381 -13.03 -45.21 72.93
C GLU A 381 -12.18 -45.10 74.21
N LEU A 382 -11.59 -43.94 74.51
CA LEU A 382 -10.86 -43.69 75.76
C LEU A 382 -11.80 -43.55 76.94
N LYS A 383 -12.96 -42.90 76.78
CA LYS A 383 -14.03 -42.95 77.78
C LYS A 383 -14.52 -44.38 77.99
N PHE A 384 -14.66 -45.15 76.93
CA PHE A 384 -15.04 -46.56 76.97
C PHE A 384 -13.93 -47.43 77.58
N LYS A 385 -12.65 -47.21 77.25
CA LYS A 385 -11.45 -47.85 77.86
C LYS A 385 -11.18 -47.36 79.27
N LYS A 386 -11.63 -46.18 79.68
CA LYS A 386 -11.61 -45.75 81.09
C LYS A 386 -12.68 -46.53 81.86
N ARG A 387 -13.83 -46.83 81.23
CA ARG A 387 -14.81 -47.82 81.72
C ARG A 387 -14.31 -49.27 81.59
N LEU A 388 -13.50 -49.59 80.58
CA LEU A 388 -12.98 -50.94 80.34
C LEU A 388 -11.73 -51.25 81.16
N ARG A 389 -10.92 -50.26 81.54
CA ARG A 389 -9.87 -50.39 82.57
C ARG A 389 -10.47 -50.56 83.97
N GLN A 390 -11.74 -50.17 84.17
CA GLN A 390 -12.52 -50.60 85.33
C GLN A 390 -13.02 -52.05 85.20
N MET A 391 -13.18 -52.57 83.98
CA MET A 391 -13.68 -53.94 83.73
C MET A 391 -12.61 -54.99 83.39
N SER A 392 -11.41 -54.59 83.00
CA SER A 392 -10.38 -55.46 82.41
C SER A 392 -9.06 -55.32 83.16
N ASN A 393 -9.13 -55.74 84.43
CA ASN A 393 -8.08 -56.52 85.10
C ASN A 393 -8.03 -57.97 84.56
N VAL A 394 -8.48 -58.23 83.34
CA VAL A 394 -8.75 -59.59 82.83
C VAL A 394 -8.41 -59.67 81.34
N LEU A 395 -7.27 -60.32 81.06
CA LEU A 395 -6.89 -61.07 79.83
C LEU A 395 -6.67 -60.24 78.53
N VAL A 396 -5.45 -60.04 77.99
CA VAL A 396 -4.40 -60.93 77.40
C VAL A 396 -4.48 -61.10 75.86
N LYS A 397 -3.47 -60.48 75.19
CA LYS A 397 -2.58 -60.89 74.06
C LYS A 397 -3.07 -61.30 72.64
N ARG A 398 -2.33 -60.73 71.66
CA ARG A 398 -1.72 -61.29 70.39
C ARG A 398 -2.64 -61.47 69.16
N GLU A 399 -2.25 -61.33 67.87
CA GLU A 399 -0.98 -61.07 67.12
C GLU A 399 -1.25 -60.95 65.57
N LYS A 400 -0.54 -60.04 64.87
CA LYS A 400 0.03 -59.97 63.47
C LYS A 400 -0.75 -60.32 62.15
N GLN A 401 -0.83 -59.31 61.23
CA GLN A 401 -0.11 -59.10 59.92
C GLN A 401 0.04 -60.24 58.85
N PRO A 402 0.56 -60.02 57.59
CA PRO A 402 0.39 -59.03 56.48
C PRO A 402 0.38 -59.68 55.02
N VAL A 403 0.51 -58.89 53.91
CA VAL A 403 1.46 -59.04 52.74
C VAL A 403 0.95 -58.68 51.30
N SER A 404 1.71 -57.75 50.67
CA SER A 404 2.23 -57.48 49.27
C SER A 404 1.43 -57.31 47.95
N ASP A 405 1.72 -56.16 47.31
CA ASP A 405 2.30 -55.87 45.96
C ASP A 405 2.20 -56.84 44.77
N ILE A 406 2.08 -56.28 43.54
CA ILE A 406 2.80 -56.63 42.30
C ILE A 406 2.78 -55.46 41.28
N SER A 407 3.88 -55.34 40.53
CA SER A 407 4.30 -54.28 39.60
C SER A 407 4.24 -54.68 38.10
N GLN A 408 4.07 -53.67 37.23
CA GLN A 408 4.61 -53.37 35.87
C GLN A 408 4.96 -54.45 34.79
N ARG A 409 4.68 -54.09 33.51
CA ARG A 409 5.39 -54.42 32.24
C ARG A 409 5.02 -53.35 31.16
N ASN A 410 5.97 -52.67 30.51
CA ASN A 410 6.61 -52.86 29.16
C ASN A 410 5.63 -52.60 27.97
N ALA A 411 5.96 -52.06 26.79
CA ALA A 411 7.20 -52.02 25.99
C ALA A 411 7.13 -50.93 24.88
N GLU A 412 8.28 -50.68 24.25
CA GLU A 412 8.60 -49.85 23.08
C GLU A 412 8.13 -50.46 21.75
N GLU A 413 8.01 -49.65 20.68
CA GLU A 413 8.20 -50.12 19.30
C GLU A 413 8.70 -48.99 18.37
N GLU A 414 9.81 -49.26 17.68
CA GLU A 414 10.49 -48.47 16.66
C GLU A 414 9.82 -48.60 15.28
N THR A 415 10.02 -47.64 14.37
CA THR A 415 9.68 -47.79 12.94
C THR A 415 10.75 -47.16 12.05
N GLU A 416 11.26 -47.96 11.12
CA GLU A 416 12.27 -47.61 10.11
C GLU A 416 11.65 -46.95 8.84
N PRO A 417 12.47 -46.30 7.99
CA PRO A 417 12.06 -45.25 7.07
C PRO A 417 11.82 -45.71 5.62
N ILE A 418 10.91 -45.01 4.93
CA ILE A 418 10.52 -45.23 3.54
C ILE A 418 11.39 -44.37 2.63
N GLU A 419 12.12 -45.00 1.70
CA GLU A 419 12.86 -44.34 0.64
C GLU A 419 12.40 -44.86 -0.74
N THR A 420 12.37 -43.94 -1.72
CA THR A 420 12.41 -44.17 -3.18
C THR A 420 11.08 -44.23 -3.93
N LEU A 421 10.54 -43.04 -4.28
CA LEU A 421 9.62 -42.84 -5.42
C LEU A 421 10.38 -42.12 -6.54
N MET A 422 10.76 -42.87 -7.58
CA MET A 422 11.34 -42.31 -8.81
C MET A 422 10.26 -41.69 -9.70
N LEU A 423 10.53 -40.47 -10.17
CA LEU A 423 9.58 -39.50 -10.70
C LEU A 423 9.60 -39.45 -12.25
N ASP A 424 9.62 -40.60 -12.93
CA ASP A 424 9.79 -40.67 -14.40
C ASP A 424 8.46 -40.78 -15.18
N GLY A 425 7.33 -40.41 -14.58
CA GLY A 425 6.01 -40.67 -15.17
C GLY A 425 4.87 -39.77 -14.75
N ILE A 426 5.10 -38.46 -14.57
CA ILE A 426 4.02 -37.48 -14.38
C ILE A 426 3.43 -37.13 -15.75
N SER A 427 2.69 -38.05 -16.37
CA SER A 427 2.02 -37.82 -17.67
C SER A 427 0.56 -38.28 -17.70
N ALA A 428 -0.07 -38.46 -16.55
CA ALA A 428 -1.51 -38.66 -16.45
C ALA A 428 -2.06 -37.77 -15.33
N SER A 429 -3.22 -37.16 -15.58
CA SER A 429 -3.91 -36.17 -14.74
C SER A 429 -3.87 -36.50 -13.24
N LEU A 430 -2.91 -35.92 -12.50
CA LEU A 430 -2.91 -36.03 -11.05
C LEU A 430 -4.12 -35.31 -10.47
N THR A 431 -4.84 -36.00 -9.59
CA THR A 431 -5.90 -35.39 -8.81
C THR A 431 -5.29 -34.56 -7.68
N ARG A 432 -6.02 -33.53 -7.24
CA ARG A 432 -5.61 -32.67 -6.10
C ARG A 432 -5.30 -33.48 -4.84
N HIS A 433 -6.01 -34.59 -4.59
CA HIS A 433 -5.78 -35.45 -3.44
C HIS A 433 -4.43 -36.16 -3.51
N GLU A 434 -4.04 -36.66 -4.68
CA GLU A 434 -2.74 -37.32 -4.87
C GLU A 434 -1.59 -36.33 -4.65
N VAL A 435 -1.69 -35.12 -5.23
CA VAL A 435 -0.70 -34.05 -5.04
C VAL A 435 -0.58 -33.68 -3.56
N SER A 436 -1.70 -33.47 -2.86
CA SER A 436 -1.71 -33.14 -1.44
C SER A 436 -1.12 -34.26 -0.58
N SER A 437 -1.44 -35.52 -0.90
CA SER A 437 -0.91 -36.70 -0.19
C SER A 437 0.61 -36.81 -0.37
N VAL A 438 1.12 -36.60 -1.58
CA VAL A 438 2.56 -36.63 -1.88
C VAL A 438 3.27 -35.50 -1.13
N LEU A 439 2.79 -34.26 -1.24
CA LEU A 439 3.43 -33.12 -0.56
C LEU A 439 3.46 -33.28 0.96
N ARG A 440 2.43 -33.86 1.58
CA ARG A 440 2.42 -34.10 3.03
C ARG A 440 3.32 -35.25 3.46
N ALA A 441 3.56 -36.22 2.59
CA ALA A 441 4.47 -37.33 2.84
C ALA A 441 5.94 -36.94 2.64
N THR A 442 6.21 -35.88 1.85
CA THR A 442 7.56 -35.37 1.60
C THR A 442 8.07 -34.58 2.82
N PRO A 443 9.27 -34.86 3.36
CA PRO A 443 9.82 -34.18 4.54
C PRO A 443 9.98 -32.66 4.39
N ASN A 444 10.29 -32.17 3.18
CA ASN A 444 10.36 -30.75 2.86
C ASN A 444 9.67 -30.48 1.51
N PRO A 445 8.33 -30.34 1.50
CA PRO A 445 7.58 -30.22 0.25
C PRO A 445 7.94 -28.97 -0.55
N ALA A 446 8.30 -27.89 0.15
CA ALA A 446 8.62 -26.63 -0.49
C ALA A 446 9.98 -26.62 -1.18
N GLU A 447 10.99 -27.26 -0.58
CA GLU A 447 12.29 -27.45 -1.22
C GLU A 447 12.17 -28.37 -2.43
N PHE A 448 11.45 -29.50 -2.29
CA PHE A 448 11.18 -30.42 -3.39
C PHE A 448 10.51 -29.74 -4.59
N VAL A 449 9.45 -28.97 -4.36
CA VAL A 449 8.76 -28.22 -5.43
C VAL A 449 9.68 -27.15 -6.04
N LEU A 450 10.53 -26.51 -5.24
CA LEU A 450 11.44 -25.47 -5.72
C LEU A 450 12.50 -26.05 -6.66
N GLU A 451 13.09 -27.18 -6.28
CA GLU A 451 14.07 -27.90 -7.12
C GLU A 451 13.45 -28.31 -8.47
N LEU A 452 12.21 -28.83 -8.44
CA LEU A 452 11.47 -29.22 -9.65
C LEU A 452 11.30 -28.03 -10.63
N VAL A 453 10.91 -26.86 -10.10
CA VAL A 453 10.71 -25.63 -10.89
C VAL A 453 12.05 -25.11 -11.42
N GLN A 454 13.07 -25.08 -10.57
CA GLN A 454 14.40 -24.60 -10.92
C GLN A 454 15.02 -25.44 -12.04
N ASP A 455 14.92 -26.77 -11.94
CA ASP A 455 15.43 -27.68 -12.97
C ASP A 455 14.70 -27.50 -14.30
N GLU A 456 13.39 -27.30 -14.31
CA GLU A 456 12.65 -27.10 -15.55
C GLU A 456 12.94 -25.72 -16.19
N ILE A 457 13.13 -24.66 -15.38
CA ILE A 457 13.59 -23.35 -15.87
C ILE A 457 15.00 -23.47 -16.48
N ARG A 458 15.91 -24.19 -15.81
CA ARG A 458 17.28 -24.42 -16.32
C ARG A 458 17.26 -25.17 -17.65
N LYS A 459 16.52 -26.28 -17.73
CA LYS A 459 16.33 -27.06 -18.97
C LYS A 459 15.66 -26.22 -20.07
N GLY A 460 14.73 -25.35 -19.72
CA GLY A 460 14.09 -24.43 -20.65
C GLY A 460 15.06 -23.41 -21.24
N LEU A 461 15.97 -22.88 -20.40
CA LEU A 461 17.01 -21.93 -20.79
C LEU A 461 18.10 -22.59 -21.66
N GLU A 462 18.48 -23.83 -21.36
CA GLU A 462 19.43 -24.60 -22.18
C GLU A 462 18.84 -24.91 -23.57
N ARG A 463 17.58 -25.37 -23.64
CA ARG A 463 16.87 -25.58 -24.93
C ARG A 463 16.76 -24.30 -25.77
N ALA A 464 16.57 -23.15 -25.13
CA ALA A 464 16.46 -21.87 -25.83
C ALA A 464 17.79 -21.39 -26.46
N LYS A 465 18.95 -21.96 -26.07
CA LYS A 465 20.25 -21.65 -26.68
C LYS A 465 20.48 -22.39 -28.01
N ASP A 466 19.81 -23.53 -28.20
CA ASP A 466 20.03 -24.39 -29.37
C ASP A 466 19.03 -24.14 -30.51
N GLU A 467 17.94 -23.39 -30.28
CA GLU A 467 16.91 -23.07 -31.29
C GLU A 467 16.76 -21.56 -31.53
N ILE A 468 17.27 -21.08 -32.67
CA ILE A 468 17.00 -19.73 -33.19
C ILE A 468 15.60 -19.70 -33.81
N ARG A 469 14.55 -19.97 -33.03
CA ARG A 469 13.17 -19.51 -33.26
C ARG A 469 12.24 -20.04 -32.18
N GLU A 470 11.55 -19.10 -31.54
CA GLU A 470 10.45 -19.30 -30.57
C GLU A 470 10.88 -19.88 -29.22
N GLY A 471 11.05 -18.96 -28.26
CA GLY A 471 11.44 -19.27 -26.88
C GLY A 471 10.66 -20.44 -26.30
N SER A 472 11.41 -21.41 -25.76
CA SER A 472 10.85 -22.65 -25.22
C SER A 472 9.76 -22.31 -24.21
N ARG A 473 8.53 -22.73 -24.49
CA ARG A 473 7.39 -22.62 -23.57
C ARG A 473 7.41 -23.84 -22.64
N PHE A 474 7.00 -23.69 -21.39
CA PHE A 474 6.67 -24.88 -20.60
C PHE A 474 5.55 -25.66 -21.28
N GLN A 475 5.56 -26.98 -21.14
CA GLN A 475 4.43 -27.79 -21.58
C GLN A 475 3.21 -27.44 -20.71
N ASP A 476 2.04 -27.28 -21.32
CA ASP A 476 0.82 -26.91 -20.58
C ASP A 476 0.48 -27.95 -19.48
N THR A 477 0.75 -29.24 -19.72
CA THR A 477 0.63 -30.33 -18.74
C THR A 477 1.51 -30.14 -17.51
N PHE A 478 2.72 -29.63 -17.69
CA PHE A 478 3.63 -29.31 -16.60
C PHE A 478 3.13 -28.08 -15.82
N LEU A 479 2.65 -27.05 -16.52
CA LEU A 479 2.08 -25.87 -15.88
C LEU A 479 0.81 -26.19 -15.07
N GLU A 480 -0.05 -27.08 -15.56
CA GLU A 480 -1.21 -27.58 -14.81
C GLU A 480 -0.79 -28.28 -13.52
N THR A 481 0.28 -29.08 -13.59
CA THR A 481 0.85 -29.77 -12.42
C THR A 481 1.43 -28.75 -11.42
N LEU A 482 2.16 -27.74 -11.90
CA LEU A 482 2.71 -26.68 -11.05
C LEU A 482 1.61 -25.86 -10.36
N VAL A 483 0.53 -25.52 -11.08
CA VAL A 483 -0.62 -24.82 -10.48
C VAL A 483 -1.19 -25.62 -9.31
N LEU A 484 -1.38 -26.93 -9.47
CA LEU A 484 -1.86 -27.79 -8.38
C LEU A 484 -0.87 -27.87 -7.22
N LEU A 485 0.43 -28.01 -7.51
CA LEU A 485 1.49 -28.05 -6.50
C LEU A 485 1.51 -26.76 -5.68
N PHE A 486 1.48 -25.59 -6.31
CA PHE A 486 1.50 -24.30 -5.60
C PHE A 486 0.20 -24.01 -4.85
N GLU A 487 -0.97 -24.38 -5.40
CA GLU A 487 -2.25 -24.27 -4.69
C GLU A 487 -2.25 -25.08 -3.39
N GLU A 488 -1.69 -26.30 -3.40
CA GLU A 488 -1.57 -27.13 -2.20
C GLU A 488 -0.45 -26.65 -1.28
N LEU A 489 0.70 -26.25 -1.82
CA LEU A 489 1.84 -25.76 -1.02
C LEU A 489 1.47 -24.50 -0.24
N ALA A 490 0.73 -23.57 -0.84
CA ALA A 490 0.23 -22.37 -0.17
C ALA A 490 -0.68 -22.67 1.03
N LYS A 491 -1.32 -23.86 1.08
CA LYS A 491 -2.15 -24.30 2.22
C LYS A 491 -1.34 -24.91 3.34
N ILE A 492 -0.17 -25.48 3.05
CA ILE A 492 0.62 -26.27 4.00
C ILE A 492 1.36 -25.37 5.02
N GLN A 493 1.30 -24.04 4.89
CA GLN A 493 2.06 -23.05 5.68
C GLN A 493 3.57 -23.31 5.64
N LEU A 494 4.28 -22.41 4.96
CA LEU A 494 5.71 -22.55 4.78
C LEU A 494 6.46 -22.24 6.10
N PRO A 495 7.40 -23.10 6.53
CA PRO A 495 8.33 -22.74 7.60
C PRO A 495 9.17 -21.53 7.18
N ASP A 496 9.31 -20.52 8.06
CA ASP A 496 10.11 -19.29 7.88
C ASP A 496 11.63 -19.58 7.78
N LYS A 497 12.03 -20.33 6.76
CA LYS A 497 13.44 -20.58 6.43
C LYS A 497 13.91 -19.52 5.44
N SER A 498 14.65 -18.54 5.95
CA SER A 498 15.24 -17.45 5.17
C SER A 498 16.04 -17.92 3.95
N GLN A 499 16.72 -19.07 4.05
CA GLN A 499 17.50 -19.64 2.94
C GLN A 499 16.63 -20.11 1.76
N LEU A 500 15.50 -20.76 2.05
CA LEU A 500 14.59 -21.26 1.01
C LEU A 500 13.91 -20.11 0.28
N GLN A 501 13.58 -19.04 1.01
CA GLN A 501 13.00 -17.83 0.44
C GLN A 501 14.00 -17.11 -0.49
N LEU A 502 15.30 -17.10 -0.15
CA LEU A 502 16.34 -16.54 -1.01
C LEU A 502 16.46 -17.30 -2.34
N GLN A 503 16.51 -18.63 -2.29
CA GLN A 503 16.53 -19.47 -3.49
C GLN A 503 15.26 -19.29 -4.33
N ALA A 504 14.09 -19.25 -3.67
CA ALA A 504 12.83 -18.99 -4.36
C ALA A 504 12.79 -17.61 -5.02
N THR A 505 13.42 -16.61 -4.41
CA THR A 505 13.58 -15.27 -4.99
C THR A 505 14.41 -15.32 -6.26
N GLU A 506 15.55 -16.03 -6.26
CA GLU A 506 16.39 -16.21 -7.46
C GLU A 506 15.66 -16.96 -8.58
N VAL A 507 14.89 -17.99 -8.24
CA VAL A 507 14.08 -18.73 -9.23
C VAL A 507 12.99 -17.83 -9.81
N ALA A 508 12.32 -17.03 -8.98
CA ALA A 508 11.28 -16.12 -9.46
C ALA A 508 11.81 -14.95 -10.27
N THR A 509 13.00 -14.39 -9.98
CA THR A 509 13.59 -13.34 -10.83
C THR A 509 13.88 -13.88 -12.23
N LEU A 510 14.48 -15.07 -12.33
CA LEU A 510 14.73 -15.74 -13.61
C LEU A 510 13.42 -16.05 -14.35
N TRP A 511 12.40 -16.53 -13.64
CA TRP A 511 11.10 -16.83 -14.25
C TRP A 511 10.39 -15.54 -14.71
N LYS A 512 10.45 -14.45 -13.93
CA LYS A 512 9.87 -13.14 -14.27
C LYS A 512 10.43 -12.60 -15.59
N GLU A 513 11.76 -12.65 -15.76
CA GLU A 513 12.42 -12.23 -17.00
C GLU A 513 11.96 -13.06 -18.22
N ARG A 514 11.71 -14.36 -18.02
CA ARG A 514 11.24 -15.26 -19.07
C ARG A 514 9.80 -14.98 -19.50
N ILE A 515 8.87 -14.76 -18.57
CA ILE A 515 7.44 -14.63 -18.90
C ILE A 515 7.07 -13.26 -19.47
N THR A 516 7.87 -12.23 -19.22
CA THR A 516 7.57 -10.82 -19.57
C THR A 516 6.17 -10.41 -19.09
N ILE A 517 6.05 -9.95 -17.84
CA ILE A 517 4.76 -9.67 -17.17
C ILE A 517 3.82 -8.75 -17.99
N GLU A 518 4.37 -7.80 -18.75
CA GLU A 518 3.58 -6.86 -19.58
C GLU A 518 2.88 -7.54 -20.78
N ALA A 519 3.38 -8.68 -21.23
CA ALA A 519 2.81 -9.45 -22.34
C ALA A 519 3.03 -10.96 -22.18
N PRO A 520 2.38 -11.62 -21.19
CA PRO A 520 2.57 -13.04 -20.95
C PRO A 520 2.05 -13.85 -22.13
N LYS A 521 2.90 -14.75 -22.65
CA LYS A 521 2.54 -15.59 -23.80
C LYS A 521 1.57 -16.72 -23.45
N SER A 522 1.42 -17.04 -22.16
CA SER A 522 0.51 -18.06 -21.64
C SER A 522 -0.14 -17.56 -20.34
N THR A 523 -1.47 -17.57 -20.30
CA THR A 523 -2.25 -17.21 -19.10
C THR A 523 -2.07 -18.23 -17.98
N LEU A 524 -1.83 -19.50 -18.32
CA LEU A 524 -1.56 -20.58 -17.37
C LEU A 524 -0.17 -20.42 -16.73
N GLU A 525 0.82 -20.00 -17.50
CA GLU A 525 2.16 -19.69 -17.00
C GLU A 525 2.15 -18.48 -16.06
N ALA A 526 1.37 -17.44 -16.41
CA ALA A 526 1.14 -16.29 -15.52
C ALA A 526 0.47 -16.70 -14.19
N LEU A 527 -0.50 -17.63 -14.23
CA LEU A 527 -1.15 -18.17 -13.04
C LEU A 527 -0.18 -18.99 -12.18
N ALA A 528 0.61 -19.87 -12.80
CA ALA A 528 1.62 -20.67 -12.10
C ALA A 528 2.65 -19.77 -11.41
N PHE A 529 3.12 -18.72 -12.10
CA PHE A 529 4.05 -17.75 -11.53
C PHE A 529 3.43 -16.97 -10.36
N LEU A 530 2.18 -16.50 -10.48
CA LEU A 530 1.51 -15.79 -9.39
C LEU A 530 1.33 -16.69 -8.15
N LEU A 531 0.96 -17.96 -8.35
CA LEU A 531 0.83 -18.94 -7.27
C LEU A 531 2.19 -19.27 -6.64
N PHE A 532 3.27 -19.30 -7.40
CA PHE A 532 4.64 -19.43 -6.89
C PHE A 532 4.97 -18.28 -5.92
N ILE A 533 4.72 -17.03 -6.31
CA ILE A 533 4.95 -15.85 -5.45
C ILE A 533 4.17 -15.97 -4.14
N ILE A 534 2.93 -16.43 -4.19
CA ILE A 534 2.08 -16.63 -3.01
C ILE A 534 2.62 -17.77 -2.12
N ALA A 535 2.94 -18.92 -2.71
CA ALA A 535 3.38 -20.10 -1.98
C ALA A 535 4.70 -19.89 -1.22
N TYR A 536 5.62 -19.09 -1.78
CA TYR A 536 6.91 -18.76 -1.15
C TYR A 536 6.93 -17.39 -0.44
N GLY A 537 5.79 -16.69 -0.36
CA GLY A 537 5.69 -15.42 0.38
C GLY A 537 6.53 -14.27 -0.21
N LEU A 538 6.73 -14.24 -1.53
CA LEU A 538 7.63 -13.30 -2.22
C LEU A 538 6.96 -11.98 -2.61
N LYS A 539 6.16 -11.40 -1.71
CA LYS A 539 5.30 -10.23 -1.99
C LYS A 539 6.07 -8.99 -2.45
N THR A 540 7.35 -8.88 -2.10
CA THR A 540 8.20 -7.73 -2.44
C THR A 540 8.76 -7.79 -3.87
N LEU A 541 8.66 -8.94 -4.55
CA LEU A 541 9.27 -9.14 -5.87
C LEU A 541 8.42 -8.60 -7.04
N ILE A 542 7.11 -8.50 -6.82
CA ILE A 542 6.16 -7.92 -7.77
C ILE A 542 5.50 -6.71 -7.15
N ASN A 543 5.38 -5.62 -7.91
CA ASN A 543 4.67 -4.43 -7.44
C ASN A 543 3.14 -4.60 -7.60
N GLU A 544 2.37 -3.64 -7.08
CA GLU A 544 0.90 -3.68 -7.14
C GLU A 544 0.35 -3.69 -8.58
N GLU A 545 1.02 -2.98 -9.51
CA GLU A 545 0.62 -2.91 -10.91
C GLU A 545 0.86 -4.25 -11.63
N GLU A 546 2.03 -4.85 -11.46
CA GLU A 546 2.38 -6.17 -11.98
C GLU A 546 1.44 -7.25 -11.42
N THR A 547 1.11 -7.15 -10.13
CA THR A 547 0.15 -8.04 -9.47
C THR A 547 -1.23 -7.89 -10.10
N ALA A 548 -1.70 -6.67 -10.34
CA ALA A 548 -2.98 -6.40 -10.98
C ALA A 548 -3.02 -6.90 -12.44
N LEU A 549 -1.93 -6.76 -13.18
CA LEU A 549 -1.79 -7.30 -14.54
C LEU A 549 -1.88 -8.83 -14.53
N LEU A 550 -1.05 -9.51 -13.74
CA LEU A 550 -1.07 -10.97 -13.63
C LEU A 550 -2.45 -11.48 -13.18
N ALA A 551 -3.06 -10.85 -12.19
CA ALA A 551 -4.40 -11.22 -11.71
C ALA A 551 -5.48 -11.02 -12.78
N SER A 552 -5.45 -9.90 -13.52
CA SER A 552 -6.36 -9.62 -14.63
C SER A 552 -6.26 -10.68 -15.74
N LEU A 553 -5.03 -11.06 -16.10
CA LEU A 553 -4.75 -12.14 -17.05
C LEU A 553 -5.31 -13.50 -16.56
N CYS A 554 -5.15 -13.81 -15.27
CA CYS A 554 -5.61 -15.06 -14.66
C CYS A 554 -7.13 -15.16 -14.54
N CYS A 555 -7.84 -14.03 -14.39
CA CYS A 555 -9.31 -13.99 -14.29
C CYS A 555 -10.02 -14.60 -15.52
N SER A 556 -9.35 -14.65 -16.68
CA SER A 556 -9.87 -15.27 -17.90
C SER A 556 -9.87 -16.80 -17.89
N VAL A 557 -8.96 -17.45 -17.15
CA VAL A 557 -8.77 -18.92 -17.12
C VAL A 557 -9.69 -19.59 -16.10
N ARG A 558 -10.09 -18.88 -15.05
CA ARG A 558 -10.77 -19.45 -13.88
C ARG A 558 -12.30 -19.48 -13.97
N THR A 559 -12.90 -19.03 -15.07
CA THR A 559 -14.36 -19.15 -15.31
C THR A 559 -14.81 -20.60 -15.60
N GLY A 560 -13.89 -21.56 -15.70
CA GLY A 560 -14.18 -22.98 -15.92
C GLY A 560 -13.91 -23.94 -14.74
N SER A 561 -13.39 -23.50 -13.59
CA SER A 561 -13.05 -24.43 -12.49
C SER A 561 -13.30 -23.84 -11.09
N ASN A 562 -14.10 -24.57 -10.31
CA ASN A 562 -14.87 -24.11 -9.16
C ASN A 562 -14.08 -23.91 -7.85
N THR A 563 -14.61 -22.99 -7.03
CA THR A 563 -14.56 -22.88 -5.54
C THR A 563 -13.21 -22.89 -4.81
N LEU A 564 -12.65 -21.71 -4.50
CA LEU A 564 -11.87 -21.51 -3.26
C LEU A 564 -11.74 -20.04 -2.79
N TRP A 565 -12.08 -19.03 -3.60
CA TRP A 565 -11.98 -17.61 -3.19
C TRP A 565 -13.31 -16.98 -2.75
N ARG A 566 -14.29 -17.81 -2.33
CA ARG A 566 -15.60 -17.33 -1.87
C ARG A 566 -15.96 -17.93 -0.51
N SER A 567 -15.09 -17.73 0.48
CA SER A 567 -15.48 -17.80 1.89
C SER A 567 -14.48 -17.01 2.71
N GLU A 568 -15.01 -16.05 3.48
CA GLU A 568 -14.33 -15.17 4.44
C GLU A 568 -13.52 -14.00 3.85
N SER A 569 -14.23 -13.06 3.23
CA SER A 569 -13.82 -11.65 3.24
C SER A 569 -15.05 -10.77 3.30
N GLN A 570 -15.09 -9.93 4.34
CA GLN A 570 -15.91 -8.72 4.41
C GLN A 570 -15.72 -7.88 3.13
N PRO A 571 -16.66 -6.96 2.81
CA PRO A 571 -16.57 -6.16 1.59
C PRO A 571 -15.25 -5.39 1.57
N TYR A 572 -14.48 -5.60 0.51
CA TYR A 572 -13.28 -4.85 0.16
C TYR A 572 -13.50 -3.35 0.34
N ASP A 573 -12.73 -2.73 1.26
CA ASP A 573 -12.58 -1.28 1.36
C ASP A 573 -11.36 -0.87 0.52
N PRO A 574 -11.53 -0.10 -0.57
CA PRO A 574 -10.45 0.32 -1.45
C PRO A 574 -9.57 1.44 -0.86
N ARG A 575 -9.57 1.64 0.46
CA ARG A 575 -8.83 2.73 1.15
C ARG A 575 -7.65 2.27 2.01
N VAL A 576 -7.19 1.03 1.88
CA VAL A 576 -5.96 0.58 2.52
C VAL A 576 -4.98 0.09 1.44
N CYS A 577 -4.32 1.07 0.81
CA CYS A 577 -2.96 0.99 0.31
C CYS A 577 -2.25 2.25 0.80
#